data_AF-A0A089MZN2-F1
#
_entry.id   AF-A0A089MZN2-F1
#
_cell.length_a   1.000
_cell.length_b   1.000
_cell.length_c   1.000
_cell.angle_alpha   90.00
_cell.angle_beta   90.00
_cell.angle_gamma   90.00
#
_symmetry.space_group_name_H-M   'P 1'
#
loop_
_entity.id
_entity.type
_entity.pdbx_description
1 polymer ?
#
loop_
_entity_poly.entity_id
_entity_poly.type
_entity_poly.pdbx_seq_one_letter_code
_entity_poly.pdbx_strand_id
1 'polypeptide(L)'
;MATNTQKKVKTKSGKEYLLQHPGVRNVSKITDRIKNKFGVPSGEKLAIEMLTHVVVEPKLTIDSFESYKELDDIVTRAFAFVTENEDLLDDADDVDEG
;
A
#
# COMPACT_ATOMS: atom_id res chain seq x y z
N MET A 1 -14.80 10.76 8.59
CA MET A 1 -14.57 11.72 7.50
C MET A 1 -13.83 10.97 6.41
N ALA A 2 -14.37 10.91 5.19
CA ALA A 2 -13.76 10.18 4.09
C ALA A 2 -12.89 11.15 3.29
N THR A 3 -11.63 11.27 3.68
CA THR A 3 -10.63 12.00 2.89
C THR A 3 -10.14 11.04 1.82
N ASN A 4 -10.44 11.39 0.57
CA ASN A 4 -10.00 10.68 -0.63
C ASN A 4 -8.54 11.06 -0.89
N THR A 5 -7.66 10.75 0.07
CA THR A 5 -6.27 11.22 0.10
C THR A 5 -5.47 10.39 -0.88
N GLN A 6 -4.84 11.06 -1.85
CA GLN A 6 -3.89 10.46 -2.77
C GLN A 6 -2.48 10.90 -2.36
N LYS A 7 -1.55 9.96 -2.27
CA LYS A 7 -0.13 10.23 -1.96
C LYS A 7 0.73 9.62 -3.04
N LYS A 8 1.58 10.45 -3.64
CA LYS A 8 2.65 9.97 -4.53
C LYS A 8 3.78 9.47 -3.65
N VAL A 9 4.22 8.24 -3.88
CA VAL A 9 5.38 7.65 -3.22
C VAL A 9 6.36 7.21 -4.29
N LYS A 10 7.62 7.57 -4.10
CA LYS A 10 8.71 7.10 -4.94
C LYS A 10 9.37 5.93 -4.24
N THR A 11 9.49 4.78 -4.89
CA THR A 11 10.28 3.68 -4.31
C THR A 11 11.77 3.97 -4.46
N LYS A 12 12.59 3.30 -3.63
CA LYS A 12 14.06 3.38 -3.70
C LYS A 12 14.61 2.97 -5.08
N SER A 13 13.83 2.25 -5.89
CA SER A 13 14.14 1.89 -7.28
C SER A 13 13.87 3.01 -8.30
N GLY A 14 13.44 4.19 -7.86
CA GLY A 14 13.16 5.34 -8.73
C GLY A 14 11.81 5.28 -9.45
N LYS A 15 10.96 4.28 -9.14
CA LYS A 15 9.60 4.17 -9.69
C LYS A 15 8.63 4.99 -8.85
N GLU A 16 7.82 5.82 -9.50
CA GLU A 16 6.78 6.63 -8.86
C GLU A 16 5.45 5.86 -8.83
N TYR A 17 4.80 5.86 -7.67
CA TYR A 17 3.52 5.21 -7.43
C TYR A 17 2.53 6.20 -6.82
N LEU A 18 1.29 6.16 -7.27
CA LEU A 18 0.18 6.89 -6.71
C LEU A 18 -0.63 5.94 -5.82
N LEU A 19 -0.54 6.16 -4.52
CA LEU A 19 -1.38 5.51 -3.52
C LEU A 19 -2.65 6.33 -3.33
N GLN A 20 -3.80 5.68 -3.30
CA GLN A 20 -5.07 6.31 -2.95
C GLN A 20 -5.70 5.56 -1.80
N HIS A 21 -6.23 6.31 -0.84
CA HIS A 21 -6.93 5.72 0.29
C HIS A 21 -8.32 5.22 -0.15
N PRO A 22 -8.58 3.89 -0.24
CA PRO A 22 -9.85 3.35 -0.75
C PRO A 22 -11.01 3.50 0.25
N GLY A 23 -10.76 4.13 1.40
CA GLY A 23 -11.70 4.34 2.49
C GLY A 23 -11.65 3.23 3.55
N VAL A 24 -11.90 3.59 4.81
CA VAL A 24 -11.82 2.69 5.98
C VAL A 24 -12.61 1.38 5.80
N ARG A 25 -13.72 1.43 5.05
CA ARG A 25 -14.55 0.27 4.76
C ARG A 25 -13.85 -0.74 3.85
N ASN A 26 -13.11 -0.28 2.84
CA ASN A 26 -12.35 -1.16 1.97
C ASN A 26 -11.12 -1.71 2.67
N VAL A 27 -10.40 -0.88 3.44
CA VAL A 27 -9.25 -1.33 4.25
C VAL A 27 -9.67 -2.43 5.24
N SER A 28 -10.80 -2.23 5.93
CA SER A 28 -11.37 -3.24 6.83
C SER A 28 -11.75 -4.53 6.09
N LYS A 29 -12.32 -4.44 4.87
CA LYS A 29 -12.60 -5.64 4.06
C LYS A 29 -11.33 -6.35 3.59
N ILE A 30 -10.29 -5.60 3.20
CA ILE A 30 -9.03 -6.19 2.75
C ILE A 30 -8.36 -6.90 3.92
N THR A 31 -8.23 -6.23 5.08
CA THR A 31 -7.66 -6.83 6.31
C THR A 31 -8.42 -8.07 6.78
N ASP A 32 -9.73 -8.12 6.58
CA ASP A 32 -10.55 -9.30 6.87
C ASP A 32 -10.29 -10.43 5.85
N ARG A 33 -10.21 -10.10 4.55
CA ARG A 33 -9.98 -11.07 3.45
C ARG A 33 -8.59 -11.70 3.43
N ILE A 34 -7.56 -10.95 3.83
CA ILE A 34 -6.17 -11.43 3.82
C ILE A 34 -5.88 -12.39 4.97
N LYS A 35 -6.67 -12.35 6.06
CA LYS A 35 -6.51 -13.22 7.21
C LYS A 35 -7.03 -14.61 6.88
N ASN A 36 -6.25 -15.63 7.21
CA ASN A 36 -6.68 -17.01 7.12
C ASN A 36 -7.52 -17.43 8.36
N LYS A 37 -7.99 -18.68 8.39
CA LYS A 37 -8.77 -19.24 9.53
C LYS A 37 -8.06 -19.15 10.89
N PHE A 38 -6.75 -18.93 10.90
CA PHE A 38 -5.93 -18.81 12.12
C PHE A 38 -5.62 -17.34 12.47
N GLY A 39 -6.21 -16.37 11.74
CA GLY A 39 -5.95 -14.95 11.92
C GLY A 39 -4.61 -14.47 11.35
N VAL A 40 -3.88 -15.33 10.61
CA VAL A 40 -2.58 -14.98 10.04
C VAL A 40 -2.80 -14.32 8.67
N PRO A 41 -2.29 -13.10 8.45
CA PRO A 41 -2.36 -12.44 7.16
C PRO A 41 -1.47 -13.14 6.14
N SER A 42 -2.00 -13.44 4.96
CA SER A 42 -1.20 -13.91 3.84
C SER A 42 -0.54 -12.74 3.13
N GLY A 43 0.80 -12.65 3.19
CA GLY A 43 1.57 -11.58 2.55
C GLY A 43 1.27 -11.44 1.05
N GLU A 44 1.09 -12.56 0.34
CA GLU A 44 0.71 -12.56 -1.08
C GLU A 44 -0.67 -11.92 -1.32
N LYS A 45 -1.69 -12.27 -0.52
CA LYS A 45 -3.03 -11.69 -0.65
C LYS A 45 -3.05 -10.21 -0.29
N LEU A 46 -2.31 -9.84 0.76
CA LEU A 46 -2.12 -8.46 1.14
C LEU A 46 -1.51 -7.67 -0.01
N ALA A 47 -0.46 -8.20 -0.64
CA ALA A 47 0.17 -7.56 -1.77
C ALA A 47 -0.80 -7.35 -2.95
N ILE A 48 -1.57 -8.39 -3.31
CA ILE A 48 -2.55 -8.30 -4.41
C ILE A 48 -3.62 -7.24 -4.12
N GLU A 49 -4.24 -7.29 -2.94
CA GLU A 49 -5.33 -6.38 -2.58
C GLU A 49 -4.82 -4.93 -2.43
N MET A 50 -3.62 -4.72 -1.86
CA MET A 50 -3.01 -3.39 -1.75
C MET A 50 -2.67 -2.82 -3.13
N LEU A 51 -2.02 -3.60 -4.01
CA LEU A 51 -1.71 -3.14 -5.37
C LEU A 51 -2.97 -2.89 -6.21
N THR A 52 -4.06 -3.62 -5.96
CA THR A 52 -5.30 -3.47 -6.74
C THR A 52 -6.21 -2.36 -6.25
N HIS A 53 -6.31 -2.17 -4.93
CA HIS A 53 -7.24 -1.24 -4.32
C HIS A 53 -6.61 0.05 -3.80
N VAL A 54 -5.30 0.06 -3.56
CA VAL A 54 -4.56 1.20 -3.00
C VAL A 54 -3.63 1.82 -4.03
N VAL A 55 -2.90 1.03 -4.81
CA VAL A 55 -2.09 1.56 -5.91
C VAL A 55 -2.97 1.86 -7.13
N VAL A 56 -3.06 3.13 -7.50
CA VAL A 56 -3.90 3.58 -8.62
C VAL A 56 -3.09 3.66 -9.91
N GLU A 57 -1.86 4.17 -9.82
CA GLU A 57 -0.96 4.32 -10.96
C GLU A 57 0.51 4.13 -10.55
N PRO A 58 1.34 3.43 -11.33
CA PRO A 58 0.95 2.50 -12.41
C PRO A 58 0.21 1.27 -11.85
N LYS A 59 -0.75 0.72 -12.60
CA LYS A 59 -1.43 -0.54 -12.26
C LYS A 59 -0.46 -1.72 -12.40
N LEU A 60 0.38 -1.92 -11.39
CA LEU A 60 1.32 -3.02 -11.32
C LEU A 60 0.68 -4.23 -10.64
N THR A 61 1.05 -5.40 -11.12
CA THR A 61 0.80 -6.67 -10.43
C THR A 61 2.08 -7.12 -9.73
N ILE A 62 1.99 -8.12 -8.84
CA ILE A 62 3.16 -8.71 -8.16
C ILE A 62 4.26 -9.08 -9.18
N ASP A 63 3.86 -9.55 -10.36
CA ASP A 63 4.75 -9.94 -11.47
C ASP A 63 5.59 -8.78 -12.05
N SER A 64 5.15 -7.53 -11.88
CA SER A 64 5.89 -6.35 -12.35
C SER A 64 7.06 -5.96 -11.44
N PHE A 65 7.22 -6.63 -10.31
CA PHE A 65 8.32 -6.42 -9.38
C PHE A 65 9.39 -7.48 -9.59
N GLU A 66 10.64 -7.05 -9.82
CA GLU A 66 11.77 -7.95 -10.01
C GLU A 66 12.24 -8.58 -8.68
N SER A 67 11.96 -7.90 -7.55
CA SER A 67 12.35 -8.36 -6.21
C SER A 67 11.17 -8.37 -5.25
N TYR A 68 11.03 -9.47 -4.50
CA TYR A 68 10.07 -9.58 -3.39
C TYR A 68 10.23 -8.45 -2.37
N LYS A 69 11.47 -7.99 -2.15
CA LYS A 69 11.76 -6.87 -1.24
C LYS A 69 11.13 -5.55 -1.69
N GLU A 70 11.09 -5.28 -2.99
CA GLU A 70 10.43 -4.06 -3.52
C GLU A 70 8.92 -4.14 -3.38
N LEU A 71 8.35 -5.33 -3.62
CA LEU A 71 6.95 -5.61 -3.40
C LEU A 71 6.57 -5.41 -1.93
N ASP A 72 7.31 -6.02 -1.02
CA ASP A 72 7.06 -5.93 0.42
C ASP A 72 7.14 -4.48 0.93
N ASP A 73 8.09 -3.71 0.41
CA ASP A 73 8.27 -2.28 0.71
C ASP A 73 7.06 -1.43 0.26
N ILE A 74 6.61 -1.56 -1.00
CA ILE A 74 5.45 -0.78 -1.48
C ILE A 74 4.16 -1.21 -0.79
N VAL A 75 4.00 -2.51 -0.50
CA VAL A 75 2.82 -3.06 0.17
C VAL A 75 2.75 -2.62 1.61
N THR A 76 3.88 -2.63 2.34
CA THR A 76 3.95 -2.15 3.72
C THR A 76 3.66 -0.66 3.79
N ARG A 77 4.21 0.15 2.86
CA ARG A 77 3.93 1.59 2.77
C ARG A 77 2.47 1.88 2.41
N ALA A 78 1.92 1.13 1.45
CA ALA A 78 0.52 1.23 1.08
C ALA A 78 -0.38 0.88 2.27
N PHE A 79 -0.04 -0.18 3.01
CA PHE A 79 -0.75 -0.59 4.21
C PHE A 79 -0.70 0.49 5.29
N ALA A 80 0.48 1.01 5.61
CA ALA A 80 0.68 2.08 6.57
C ALA A 80 -0.14 3.33 6.21
N PHE A 81 -0.12 3.71 4.92
CA PHE A 81 -0.90 4.84 4.39
C PHE A 81 -2.41 4.64 4.56
N VAL A 82 -2.93 3.43 4.34
CA VAL A 82 -4.37 3.16 4.47
C VAL A 82 -4.85 2.87 5.88
N THR A 83 -3.93 2.50 6.77
CA THR A 83 -4.23 2.36 8.19
C THR A 83 -3.93 3.63 9.00
N GLU A 84 -3.55 4.71 8.32
CA GLU A 84 -3.10 5.97 8.94
C GLU A 84 -2.05 5.70 10.06
N ASN A 85 -1.22 4.68 9.86
CA ASN A 85 -0.13 4.35 10.79
C ASN A 85 1.11 5.14 10.34
N GLU A 86 1.18 6.38 10.82
CA GLU A 86 2.26 7.33 10.52
C GLU A 86 3.64 6.82 10.95
N ASP A 87 3.72 6.03 12.03
CA ASP A 87 4.96 5.43 12.53
C ASP A 87 5.69 4.50 11.53
N LEU A 88 4.99 3.99 10.50
CA LEU A 88 5.56 3.11 9.47
C LEU A 88 5.86 3.85 8.15
N LEU A 89 5.53 5.14 8.06
CA LEU A 89 5.74 5.98 6.88
C LEU A 89 7.02 6.81 6.94
N ASP A 90 7.70 6.84 8.09
CA ASP A 90 8.82 7.74 8.43
C ASP A 90 10.12 7.53 7.62
N ASP A 91 10.19 6.54 6.72
CA ASP A 91 11.40 6.23 5.92
C ASP A 91 11.34 6.74 4.46
N ALA A 92 10.32 7.50 4.07
CA ALA A 92 10.19 8.04 2.71
C ALA A 92 9.77 9.51 2.70
N ASP A 93 10.76 10.38 2.91
CA ASP A 93 10.97 11.69 2.28
C ASP A 93 9.71 12.54 2.01
N ASP A 94 9.50 13.52 2.88
CA ASP A 94 9.47 14.95 2.51
C ASP A 94 9.26 15.22 1.01
N VAL A 95 8.01 15.38 0.60
CA VAL A 95 7.64 16.23 -0.55
C VAL A 95 6.42 17.04 -0.15
N ASP A 96 6.61 17.89 0.85
CA ASP A 96 5.79 19.08 1.05
C ASP A 96 6.43 20.18 0.18
N GLU A 97 5.96 20.29 -1.06
CA GLU A 97 6.32 21.39 -1.96
C GLU A 97 5.31 22.53 -1.74
N GLY A 98 5.68 23.59 -1.01
CA GLY A 98 4.99 24.89 -1.04
C GLY A 98 4.93 25.69 0.25
#